data_AF-A0A969JS08-F1
#
_entry.id   AF-A0A969JS08-F1
#
_cell.length_a   1.000
_cell.length_b   1.000
_cell.length_c   1.000
_cell.angle_alpha   90.00
_cell.angle_beta   90.00
_cell.angle_gamma   90.00
#
_symmetry.space_group_name_H-M   'P 1'
#
loop_
_entity.id
_entity.type
_entity.pdbx_description
1 polymer ?
#
loop_
_entity_poly.entity_id
_entity_poly.type
_entity_poly.pdbx_seq_one_letter_code
_entity_poly.pdbx_strand_id
1 'polypeptide(L)'
;MEGIPSSIWMKGGGLGTLDEAKQALFAEALTQLTGGNRDKALVFYCLDARCWLSYNSATRAHQLGYPKVYWYRGGIASWWEAGLPLIKHPVAYDFL
;
A
#
# COMPACT_ATOMS: atom_id res chain seq x y z
N MET A 1 14.40 2.02 -0.62
CA MET A 1 14.11 0.84 0.24
C MET A 1 13.85 -0.33 -0.68
N GLU A 2 14.08 -1.57 -0.24
CA GLU A 2 13.75 -2.75 -1.05
C GLU A 2 12.26 -3.09 -0.95
N GLY A 3 11.71 -3.76 -1.96
CA GLY A 3 10.30 -4.14 -2.00
C GLY A 3 9.99 -5.13 -3.11
N ILE A 4 8.75 -5.62 -3.10
CA ILE A 4 8.25 -6.60 -4.06
C ILE A 4 8.28 -5.99 -5.47
N PRO A 5 8.69 -6.72 -6.52
CA PRO A 5 8.68 -6.22 -7.89
C PRO A 5 7.32 -5.61 -8.28
N SER A 6 7.36 -4.50 -9.02
CA SER A 6 6.16 -3.77 -9.46
C SER A 6 5.26 -3.19 -8.35
N SER A 7 5.68 -3.28 -7.09
CA SER A 7 5.03 -2.53 -6.00
C SER A 7 5.42 -1.05 -6.03
N ILE A 8 4.72 -0.27 -5.21
CA ILE A 8 4.97 1.17 -5.02
C ILE A 8 5.18 1.44 -3.53
N TRP A 9 6.05 2.38 -3.20
CA TRP A 9 6.26 2.79 -1.82
C TRP A 9 5.47 4.07 -1.49
N MET A 10 4.51 3.94 -0.57
CA MET A 10 3.69 5.03 -0.01
C MET A 10 4.12 5.35 1.43
N LYS A 11 5.13 6.20 1.61
CA LYS A 11 5.70 6.55 2.91
C LYS A 11 4.67 7.30 3.76
N GLY A 12 4.30 6.76 4.92
CA GLY A 12 3.28 7.35 5.80
C GLY A 12 1.82 7.08 5.39
N GLY A 13 1.56 6.45 4.23
CA GLY A 13 0.19 6.19 3.76
C GLY A 13 -0.62 5.21 4.64
N GLY A 14 0.02 4.55 5.59
CA GLY A 14 -0.57 3.62 6.55
C GLY A 14 -0.68 4.14 7.98
N LEU A 15 -0.37 5.41 8.23
CA LEU A 15 -0.58 5.99 9.57
C LEU A 15 -2.04 5.80 10.02
N GLY A 16 -2.22 5.53 11.31
CA GLY A 16 -3.54 5.26 11.91
C GLY A 16 -4.52 6.40 11.69
N THR A 17 -4.04 7.62 11.89
CA THR A 17 -4.78 8.84 11.56
C THR A 17 -4.05 9.60 10.45
N LEU A 18 -4.79 9.95 9.41
CA LEU A 18 -4.39 10.94 8.41
C LEU A 18 -5.35 12.12 8.55
N ASP A 19 -4.81 13.35 8.53
CA ASP A 19 -5.67 14.54 8.39
C ASP A 19 -6.41 14.52 7.04
N GLU A 20 -7.42 15.37 6.90
CA GLU A 20 -8.28 15.40 5.71
C GLU A 20 -7.49 15.60 4.42
N ALA A 21 -6.45 16.45 4.45
CA ALA A 21 -5.60 16.68 3.30
C ALA A 21 -4.83 15.42 2.88
N LYS A 22 -4.24 14.70 3.84
CA LYS A 22 -3.54 13.43 3.59
C LYS A 22 -4.50 12.32 3.16
N GLN A 23 -5.74 12.31 3.65
CA GLN A 23 -6.77 11.38 3.18
C GLN A 23 -7.13 11.65 1.72
N ALA A 24 -7.32 12.91 1.34
CA ALA A 24 -7.58 13.30 -0.05
C ALA A 24 -6.41 12.93 -0.97
N LEU A 25 -5.17 13.18 -0.54
CA LEU A 25 -3.96 12.77 -1.27
C LEU A 25 -3.87 11.26 -1.44
N PHE A 26 -4.27 10.48 -0.43
CA PHE A 26 -4.28 9.01 -0.53
C PHE A 26 -5.32 8.54 -1.55
N ALA A 27 -6.51 9.13 -1.55
CA ALA A 27 -7.56 8.81 -2.52
C ALA A 27 -7.16 9.17 -3.96
N GLU A 28 -6.53 10.33 -4.14
CA GLU A 28 -6.00 10.77 -5.44
C GLU A 28 -4.89 9.85 -5.93
N ALA A 29 -3.95 9.47 -5.06
CA ALA A 29 -2.90 8.50 -5.39
C ALA A 29 -3.50 7.17 -5.90
N LEU A 30 -4.49 6.61 -5.20
CA LEU A 30 -5.15 5.37 -5.65
C LEU A 30 -5.86 5.56 -6.99
N THR A 31 -6.50 6.72 -7.21
CA THR A 31 -7.16 7.04 -8.49
C THR A 31 -6.15 7.06 -9.64
N GLN A 32 -5.00 7.72 -9.44
CA GLN A 32 -3.92 7.77 -10.44
C GLN A 32 -3.36 6.38 -10.73
N LEU A 33 -3.02 5.61 -9.70
CA LEU A 33 -2.44 4.27 -9.82
C LEU A 33 -3.38 3.28 -10.51
N THR A 34 -4.68 3.43 -10.28
CA THR A 34 -5.69 2.59 -10.92
C THR A 34 -6.11 3.09 -12.30
N GLY A 35 -5.79 4.34 -12.66
CA GLY A 35 -6.33 5.01 -13.84
C GLY A 35 -7.84 5.22 -13.73
N GLY A 36 -8.34 5.46 -12.51
CA GLY A 36 -9.76 5.58 -12.20
C GLY A 36 -10.54 4.26 -12.18
N ASN A 37 -9.92 3.14 -12.53
CA ASN A 37 -10.60 1.84 -12.53
C ASN A 37 -10.66 1.23 -11.13
N ARG A 38 -11.83 1.34 -10.47
CA ARG A 38 -12.05 0.77 -9.13
C ARG A 38 -11.97 -0.76 -9.09
N ASP A 39 -12.19 -1.46 -10.20
CA ASP A 39 -12.16 -2.93 -10.23
C ASP A 39 -10.77 -3.53 -10.30
N LYS A 40 -9.71 -2.71 -10.34
CA LYS A 40 -8.34 -3.20 -10.20
C LYS A 40 -8.11 -3.74 -8.79
N ALA A 41 -7.47 -4.91 -8.72
CA ALA A 41 -7.05 -5.47 -7.45
C ALA A 41 -5.94 -4.62 -6.82
N LEU A 42 -6.14 -4.23 -5.57
CA LEU A 42 -5.14 -3.52 -4.76
C LEU A 42 -4.62 -4.46 -3.69
N VAL A 43 -3.31 -4.66 -3.65
CA VAL A 43 -2.63 -5.47 -2.64
C VAL A 43 -1.74 -4.55 -1.80
N PHE A 44 -2.02 -4.49 -0.50
CA PHE A 44 -1.23 -3.72 0.45
C PHE A 44 -0.36 -4.66 1.28
N TYR A 45 0.89 -4.28 1.51
CA TYR A 45 1.84 -5.03 2.34
C TYR A 45 2.79 -4.07 3.05
N CYS A 46 3.46 -4.54 4.09
CA CYS A 46 4.47 -3.80 4.84
C CYS A 46 5.68 -4.71 5.12
N LEU A 47 6.44 -4.45 6.18
CA LEU A 47 7.62 -5.22 6.54
C LEU A 47 7.27 -6.68 6.87
N ASP A 48 6.32 -6.88 7.79
CA ASP A 48 5.93 -8.21 8.27
C ASP A 48 4.51 -8.19 8.87
N ALA A 49 4.07 -9.34 9.39
CA ALA A 49 2.74 -9.55 9.99
C ALA A 49 2.43 -8.70 11.23
N ARG A 50 3.42 -8.04 11.84
CA ARG A 50 3.24 -7.13 12.98
C ARG A 50 3.06 -5.68 12.53
N CYS A 51 3.30 -5.37 11.25
CA CYS A 51 3.13 -4.02 10.72
C CYS A 51 1.68 -3.73 10.31
N TRP A 52 1.00 -2.92 11.13
CA TRP A 52 -0.39 -2.52 10.90
C TRP A 52 -0.58 -1.40 9.87
N LEU A 53 0.50 -0.75 9.40
CA LEU A 53 0.37 0.36 8.45
C LEU A 53 -0.30 -0.10 7.14
N SER A 54 0.08 -1.25 6.61
CA SER A 54 -0.53 -1.81 5.40
C SER A 54 -1.99 -2.21 5.59
N TYR A 55 -2.36 -2.66 6.78
CA TYR A 55 -3.76 -2.94 7.13
C TYR A 55 -4.59 -1.65 7.13
N ASN A 56 -4.07 -0.56 7.70
CA ASN A 56 -4.75 0.73 7.69
C ASN A 56 -4.94 1.25 6.26
N SER A 57 -3.91 1.13 5.40
CA SER A 57 -4.03 1.51 3.99
C SER A 57 -5.06 0.65 3.24
N ALA A 58 -5.08 -0.66 3.48
CA ALA A 58 -6.08 -1.56 2.90
C ALA A 58 -7.50 -1.18 3.34
N THR A 59 -7.71 -0.96 4.64
CA THR A 59 -9.01 -0.56 5.19
C THR A 59 -9.47 0.77 4.59
N ARG A 60 -8.56 1.74 4.46
CA ARG A 60 -8.85 3.04 3.82
C ARG A 60 -9.20 2.89 2.35
N ALA A 61 -8.49 2.06 1.59
CA ALA A 61 -8.83 1.78 0.20
C ALA A 61 -10.22 1.13 0.08
N HIS A 62 -10.56 0.19 0.97
CA HIS A 62 -11.89 -0.41 0.99
C HIS A 62 -12.99 0.62 1.28
N GLN A 63 -12.78 1.52 2.25
CA GLN A 63 -13.70 2.63 2.56
C GLN A 63 -13.87 3.62 1.41
N LEU A 64 -12.85 3.77 0.54
CA LEU A 64 -12.92 4.57 -0.68
C LEU A 64 -13.69 3.88 -1.83
N GLY A 65 -14.24 2.69 -1.60
CA GLY A 65 -15.09 1.99 -2.56
C GLY A 65 -14.35 1.10 -3.55
N TYR A 66 -13.10 0.73 -3.28
CA TYR A 66 -12.41 -0.32 -4.06
C TYR A 66 -12.91 -1.71 -3.61
N PRO A 67 -13.57 -2.49 -4.50
CA PRO A 67 -14.16 -3.77 -4.14
C PRO A 67 -13.14 -4.91 -3.98
N LYS A 68 -11.96 -4.79 -4.60
CA LYS A 68 -10.92 -5.84 -4.62
C LYS A 68 -9.68 -5.39 -3.88
N VAL A 69 -9.77 -5.38 -2.56
CA VAL A 69 -8.66 -4.99 -1.66
C VAL A 69 -8.17 -6.20 -0.90
N TYR A 70 -6.85 -6.42 -0.93
CA TYR A 70 -6.18 -7.52 -0.28
C TYR A 70 -5.06 -7.00 0.63
N TRP A 71 -4.90 -7.65 1.78
CA TRP A 71 -3.80 -7.41 2.70
C TRP A 71 -2.85 -8.60 2.68
N TYR A 72 -1.67 -8.43 2.11
CA TYR A 72 -0.62 -9.44 2.13
C TYR A 72 0.13 -9.39 3.46
N ARG A 73 -0.46 -10.04 4.47
CA ARG A 73 -0.07 -9.96 5.88
C ARG A 73 1.40 -10.30 6.14
N GLY A 74 1.96 -11.28 5.44
CA GLY A 74 3.36 -11.68 5.61
C GLY A 74 4.39 -10.60 5.26
N GLY A 75 3.98 -9.58 4.50
CA GLY A 75 4.85 -8.47 4.14
C GLY A 75 5.99 -8.87 3.20
N ILE A 76 6.98 -7.98 3.09
CA ILE A 76 8.21 -8.23 2.33
C ILE A 76 9.02 -9.39 2.93
N ALA A 77 8.93 -9.60 4.25
CA ALA A 77 9.60 -10.70 4.94
C ALA A 77 9.19 -12.06 4.37
N SER A 78 7.88 -12.35 4.29
CA SER A 78 7.41 -13.62 3.73
C SER A 78 7.69 -13.76 2.23
N TRP A 79 7.73 -12.66 1.48
CA TRP A 79 8.14 -12.68 0.07
C TRP A 79 9.61 -13.10 -0.08
N TRP A 80 10.48 -12.53 0.75
CA TRP A 80 11.90 -12.84 0.76
C TRP A 80 12.19 -14.26 1.25
N GLU A 81 11.52 -14.71 2.32
CA GLU A 81 11.62 -16.08 2.85
C GLU A 81 11.20 -17.14 1.80
N ALA A 82 10.29 -16.79 0.89
CA ALA A 82 9.92 -17.64 -0.25
C ALA A 82 10.98 -17.69 -1.36
N GLY A 83 12.13 -17.02 -1.20
CA GLY A 83 13.21 -16.99 -2.19
C GLY A 83 12.93 -16.12 -3.41
N LEU A 84 11.96 -15.20 -3.32
CA LEU A 84 11.55 -14.33 -4.42
C LEU A 84 12.37 -13.03 -4.45
N PRO A 85 12.56 -12.42 -5.64
CA PRO A 85 13.45 -11.27 -5.79
C PRO A 85 12.85 -10.02 -5.13
N LEU A 86 13.75 -9.16 -4.65
CA LEU A 86 13.45 -7.80 -4.24
C LEU A 86 14.09 -6.81 -5.20
N ILE A 87 13.47 -5.65 -5.35
CA ILE A 87 14.04 -4.54 -6.13
C ILE A 87 14.10 -3.28 -5.28
N LYS A 88 15.02 -2.37 -5.63
CA LYS A 88 15.09 -1.04 -5.03
C LYS A 88 13.91 -0.20 -5.52
N HIS A 89 13.13 0.31 -4.58
CA HIS A 89 12.05 1.26 -4.82
C HIS A 89 12.41 2.67 -4.37
N PRO A 90 12.18 3.69 -5.20
CA PRO A 90 12.06 5.06 -4.75
C PRO A 90 10.77 5.25 -3.94
N VAL A 91 10.71 6.30 -3.11
CA VAL A 91 9.45 6.74 -2.52
C VAL A 91 8.60 7.32 -3.65
N ALA A 92 7.41 6.76 -3.89
CA ALA A 92 6.48 7.24 -4.91
C ALA A 92 5.52 8.30 -4.36
N TYR A 93 5.10 8.13 -3.11
CA TYR A 93 4.22 9.07 -2.39
C TYR A 93 4.74 9.27 -0.96
N ASP A 94 4.74 10.52 -0.49
CA ASP A 94 5.11 10.88 0.88
C ASP A 94 3.95 11.57 1.59
N PHE A 95 3.57 11.02 2.75
CA PHE A 95 2.48 11.48 3.60
C PHE A 95 2.98 11.94 4.98
N LEU A 96 4.30 11.99 5.19
CA LEU A 96 4.93 12.48 6.43
C LEU A 96 5.35 13.95 6.32
#